data_AF-A0A670XYW5-F1
#
_entry.id   AF-A0A670XYW5-F1
#
_cell.length_a   1.000
_cell.length_b   1.000
_cell.length_c   1.000
_cell.angle_alpha   90.00
_cell.angle_beta   90.00
_cell.angle_gamma   90.00
#
_symmetry.space_group_name_H-M   'P 1'
#
loop_
_entity.id
_entity.type
_entity.pdbx_description
1 polymer ?
#
loop_
_entity_poly.entity_id
_entity_poly.type
_entity_poly.pdbx_seq_one_letter_code
_entity_poly.pdbx_strand_id
1 'polypeptide(L)'
;MDQQQQFQQQLQDENQTLQQQVAQLTAQLALLQAHAAPPPPPPCRKCHVAVPDKFSGQPEMFPAFMGQCQSFIAMRPEDFPDDQAWVGFVISLLSGSAARWATPLLLKNSPLLSDYQGFWQHMRHMYEDPSADGSQVS
;
A
#
# COMPACT_ATOMS: atom_id res chain seq x y z
N MET A 1 49.41 42.11 39.46
CA MET A 1 48.03 41.59 39.46
C MET A 1 47.32 41.97 38.16
N ASP A 2 47.60 43.14 37.60
CA ASP A 2 47.00 43.69 36.38
C ASP A 2 47.18 42.81 35.13
N GLN A 3 48.36 42.21 34.94
CA GLN A 3 48.61 41.34 33.78
C GLN A 3 47.74 40.07 33.80
N GLN A 4 47.54 39.47 34.99
CA GLN A 4 46.68 38.29 35.14
C GLN A 4 45.22 38.65 34.86
N GLN A 5 44.80 39.84 35.28
CA GLN A 5 43.45 40.34 35.06
C GLN A 5 43.19 40.65 33.58
N GLN A 6 44.17 41.23 32.87
CA GLN A 6 44.08 41.44 31.42
C GLN A 6 43.99 40.12 30.64
N PHE A 7 44.77 39.11 31.01
CA PHE A 7 44.71 37.80 30.35
C PHE A 7 43.36 37.11 30.57
N GLN A 8 42.80 37.20 31.79
CA GLN A 8 41.46 36.70 32.07
C GLN A 8 40.37 37.42 31.24
N GLN A 9 40.51 38.73 31.10
CA GLN A 9 39.56 39.53 30.33
C GLN A 9 39.64 39.22 28.83
N GLN A 10 40.85 39.01 28.31
CA GLN A 10 41.05 38.59 26.92
C GLN A 10 40.42 37.22 26.65
N LEU A 11 40.63 36.25 27.54
CA LEU A 11 39.99 34.94 27.41
C LEU A 11 38.46 35.01 27.45
N GLN A 12 37.89 35.91 28.27
CA GLN A 12 36.44 36.11 28.32
C GLN A 12 35.90 36.69 27.01
N ASP A 13 36.57 37.68 26.43
CA ASP A 13 36.17 38.31 25.17
C ASP A 13 36.23 37.30 24.02
N GLU A 14 37.29 36.49 23.97
CA GLU A 14 37.45 35.44 22.97
C GLU A 14 36.38 34.35 23.14
N ASN A 15 36.06 33.96 24.38
CA ASN A 15 34.98 33.01 24.65
C ASN A 15 33.61 33.58 24.25
N GLN A 16 33.38 34.87 24.47
CA GLN A 16 32.15 35.54 24.06
C GLN A 16 32.01 35.54 22.53
N THR A 17 33.11 35.85 21.84
CA THR A 17 33.16 35.86 20.38
C THR A 17 32.92 34.45 19.81
N LEU A 18 33.55 33.44 20.41
CA LEU A 18 33.34 32.04 20.05
C LEU A 18 31.89 31.60 20.28
N GLN A 19 31.29 31.94 21.44
CA GLN A 19 29.88 31.64 21.71
C GLN A 19 28.95 32.30 20.69
N GLN A 20 29.24 33.54 20.29
CA GLN A 20 28.43 34.26 19.32
C GLN A 20 28.51 33.63 17.93
N GLN A 21 29.69 33.15 17.51
CA GLN A 21 29.84 32.37 16.29
C GLN A 21 29.10 31.04 16.34
N VAL A 22 29.19 30.30 17.45
CA VAL A 22 28.47 29.04 17.62
C VAL A 22 26.96 29.25 17.54
N ALA A 23 26.43 30.30 18.16
CA ALA A 23 25.01 30.64 18.09
C ALA A 23 24.56 30.93 16.64
N GLN A 24 25.36 31.68 15.89
CA GLN A 24 25.11 31.99 14.47
C GLN A 24 25.09 30.73 13.60
N LEU A 25 26.11 29.89 13.71
CA LEU A 25 26.20 28.63 12.97
C LEU A 25 25.05 27.67 13.33
N THR A 26 24.68 27.62 14.61
CA THR A 26 23.54 26.80 15.09
C THR A 26 22.22 27.27 14.49
N ALA A 27 21.99 28.59 14.41
CA ALA A 27 20.80 29.14 13.78
C ALA A 27 20.75 28.84 12.27
N GLN A 28 21.89 28.89 11.59
CA GLN A 28 21.98 28.58 10.17
C GLN A 28 21.73 27.09 9.88
N LEU A 29 22.25 26.20 10.73
CA LEU A 29 21.94 24.77 10.68
C LEU A 29 20.45 24.49 10.94
N ALA A 30 19.84 25.15 11.92
CA ALA A 30 18.42 25.00 12.21
C ALA A 30 17.53 25.41 11.03
N LEU A 31 17.89 26.51 10.34
CA LEU A 31 17.24 26.90 9.09
C LEU A 31 17.42 25.82 8.03
N LEU A 32 18.65 25.40 7.71
CA LEU A 32 18.89 24.34 6.71
C LEU A 32 18.12 23.04 7.01
N GLN A 33 18.03 22.62 8.27
CA GLN A 33 17.26 21.44 8.66
C GLN A 33 15.75 21.62 8.50
N ALA A 34 15.21 22.82 8.71
CA ALA A 34 13.80 23.11 8.48
C ALA A 34 13.40 23.00 6.99
N HIS A 35 14.32 23.30 6.06
CA HIS A 35 14.09 23.15 4.61
C HIS A 35 14.38 21.72 4.10
N ALA A 36 15.15 20.93 4.85
CA ALA A 36 15.51 19.56 4.49
C ALA A 36 14.57 18.49 5.10
N ALA A 37 13.71 18.87 6.04
CA ALA A 37 12.68 17.99 6.56
C ALA A 37 11.62 17.79 5.46
N PRO A 38 11.41 16.57 4.95
CA PRO A 38 10.25 16.30 4.11
C PRO A 38 9.00 16.65 4.92
N PRO A 39 7.93 17.19 4.28
CA PRO A 39 6.67 17.40 4.97
C PRO A 39 6.28 16.08 5.65
N PRO A 40 5.74 16.11 6.88
CA PRO A 40 5.16 14.90 7.45
C PRO A 40 4.19 14.34 6.41
N PRO A 41 4.24 13.03 6.10
CA PRO A 41 3.30 12.46 5.16
C PRO A 41 1.89 12.86 5.62
N PRO A 42 1.00 13.25 4.70
CA PRO A 42 -0.37 13.57 5.07
C PRO A 42 -0.89 12.44 5.95
N PRO A 43 -1.75 12.71 6.96
CA PRO A 43 -2.34 11.63 7.74
C PRO A 43 -3.00 10.71 6.72
N CYS A 44 -2.34 9.58 6.46
CA CYS A 44 -2.80 8.61 5.50
C CYS A 44 -4.09 8.16 6.14
N ARG A 45 -5.20 8.71 5.66
CA ARG A 45 -6.52 8.22 5.98
C ARG A 45 -6.49 6.86 5.33
N LYS A 46 -6.01 5.88 6.10
CA LYS A 46 -6.18 4.48 5.81
C LYS A 46 -7.70 4.37 5.83
N CYS A 47 -8.34 4.62 4.69
CA CYS A 47 -9.63 4.05 4.41
C CYS A 47 -9.34 2.58 4.61
N HIS A 48 -9.68 2.07 5.80
CA HIS A 48 -9.60 0.65 6.08
C HIS A 48 -10.67 0.04 5.20
N VAL A 49 -10.29 -0.20 3.94
CA VAL A 49 -11.03 -1.06 3.07
C VAL A 49 -11.04 -2.38 3.80
N ALA A 50 -12.24 -2.78 4.23
CA ALA A 50 -12.42 -4.11 4.77
C ALA A 50 -11.90 -5.09 3.71
N VAL A 51 -11.09 -6.05 4.15
CA VAL A 51 -10.70 -7.16 3.28
C VAL A 51 -12.00 -7.81 2.78
N PRO A 52 -12.13 -8.10 1.47
CA PRO A 52 -13.33 -8.72 0.94
C PRO A 52 -13.65 -10.03 1.67
N ASP A 53 -14.95 -10.36 1.76
CA ASP A 53 -15.36 -11.63 2.36
C ASP A 53 -14.92 -12.84 1.52
N LYS A 54 -14.82 -14.01 2.15
CA LYS A 54 -14.41 -15.23 1.47
C LYS A 54 -15.49 -15.70 0.49
N PHE A 55 -15.10 -15.94 -0.75
CA PHE A 55 -16.02 -16.41 -1.78
C PHE A 55 -16.08 -17.93 -1.84
N SER A 56 -17.21 -18.51 -1.41
CA SER A 56 -17.41 -19.97 -1.40
C SER A 56 -17.86 -20.56 -2.75
N GLY A 57 -18.08 -19.74 -3.78
CA GLY A 57 -18.60 -20.17 -5.09
C GLY A 57 -20.09 -19.93 -5.32
N GLN A 58 -20.71 -18.98 -4.62
CA GLN A 58 -22.13 -18.66 -4.76
C GLN A 58 -22.33 -17.59 -5.86
N PRO A 59 -23.02 -17.87 -6.97
CA PRO A 59 -23.15 -16.93 -8.10
C PRO A 59 -23.82 -15.60 -7.69
N GLU A 60 -24.79 -15.63 -6.78
CA GLU A 60 -25.47 -14.44 -6.26
C GLU A 60 -24.53 -13.45 -5.56
N MET A 61 -23.45 -13.96 -4.96
CA MET A 61 -22.45 -13.17 -4.24
C MET A 61 -21.28 -12.73 -5.14
N PHE A 62 -21.21 -13.26 -6.36
CA PHE A 62 -20.07 -13.04 -7.27
C PHE A 62 -19.91 -11.58 -7.71
N PRO A 63 -20.96 -10.84 -8.11
CA PRO A 63 -20.83 -9.43 -8.48
C PRO A 63 -20.33 -8.57 -7.30
N ALA A 64 -20.85 -8.84 -6.10
CA ALA A 64 -20.44 -8.14 -4.88
C ALA A 64 -18.99 -8.48 -4.50
N PHE A 65 -18.56 -9.73 -4.66
CA PHE A 65 -17.19 -10.16 -4.43
C PHE A 65 -16.21 -9.50 -5.42
N MET A 66 -16.53 -9.48 -6.71
CA MET A 66 -15.72 -8.84 -7.75
C MET A 66 -15.53 -7.35 -7.47
N GLY A 67 -16.62 -6.64 -7.16
CA GLY A 67 -16.55 -5.21 -6.84
C GLY A 67 -15.70 -4.91 -5.61
N GLN A 68 -15.79 -5.73 -4.57
CA GLN A 68 -14.96 -5.61 -3.37
C GLN A 68 -13.47 -5.85 -3.68
N CYS A 69 -13.15 -6.88 -4.47
CA CYS A 69 -11.76 -7.15 -4.86
C CYS A 69 -11.18 -5.99 -5.67
N GLN A 70 -11.87 -5.55 -6.72
CA GLN A 70 -11.42 -4.43 -7.56
C GLN A 70 -11.23 -3.14 -6.76
N SER A 71 -12.16 -2.83 -5.86
CA SER A 71 -12.05 -1.67 -4.97
C SER A 71 -10.86 -1.77 -4.03
N PHE A 72 -10.61 -2.96 -3.47
CA PHE A 72 -9.47 -3.21 -2.57
C PHE A 72 -8.14 -2.98 -3.26
N ILE A 73 -7.94 -3.52 -4.47
CA ILE A 73 -6.70 -3.28 -5.21
C ILE A 73 -6.60 -1.81 -5.66
N ALA A 74 -7.67 -1.20 -6.14
CA ALA A 74 -7.64 0.20 -6.57
C ALA A 74 -7.19 1.15 -5.44
N MET A 75 -7.46 0.79 -4.19
CA MET A 75 -7.03 1.55 -3.02
C MET A 75 -5.62 1.19 -2.52
N ARG A 76 -5.01 0.10 -3.01
CA ARG A 76 -3.63 -0.33 -2.67
C ARG A 76 -2.82 -0.75 -3.89
N PRO A 77 -2.59 0.14 -4.87
CA PRO A 77 -1.83 -0.20 -6.07
C PRO A 77 -0.37 -0.60 -5.74
N GLU A 78 0.19 -0.15 -4.61
CA GLU A 78 1.55 -0.48 -4.17
C GLU A 78 1.74 -1.95 -3.74
N ASP A 79 0.69 -2.61 -3.23
CA ASP A 79 0.74 -4.02 -2.81
C ASP A 79 0.60 -5.00 -3.99
N PHE A 80 0.18 -4.51 -5.16
CA PHE A 80 -0.15 -5.32 -6.33
C PHE A 80 0.60 -4.84 -7.58
N PRO A 81 1.92 -5.07 -7.66
CA PRO A 81 2.76 -4.58 -8.77
C PRO A 81 2.48 -5.29 -10.10
N ASP A 82 1.98 -6.53 -10.05
CA ASP A 82 1.77 -7.38 -11.22
C ASP A 82 0.45 -8.14 -11.12
N ASP A 83 -0.06 -8.59 -12.27
CA ASP A 83 -1.28 -9.42 -12.39
C ASP A 83 -1.25 -10.66 -11.50
N GLN A 84 -0.06 -11.25 -11.29
CA GLN A 84 0.11 -12.43 -10.45
C GLN A 84 -0.20 -12.15 -8.97
N ALA A 85 0.21 -10.98 -8.45
CA ALA A 85 -0.09 -10.60 -7.08
C ALA A 85 -1.61 -10.41 -6.89
N TRP A 86 -2.25 -9.84 -7.90
CA TRP A 86 -3.69 -9.61 -7.95
C TRP A 86 -4.48 -10.92 -7.93
N VAL A 87 -4.15 -11.83 -8.85
CA VAL A 87 -4.81 -13.13 -8.97
C VAL A 87 -4.56 -13.97 -7.71
N GLY A 88 -3.34 -13.95 -7.17
CA GLY A 88 -3.00 -14.61 -5.91
C GLY A 88 -3.83 -14.13 -4.72
N PHE A 89 -4.08 -12.82 -4.62
CA PHE A 89 -4.97 -12.26 -3.61
C PHE A 89 -6.40 -12.76 -3.74
N VAL A 90 -6.96 -12.73 -4.95
CA VAL A 90 -8.33 -13.23 -5.18
C VAL A 90 -8.44 -14.72 -4.89
N ILE A 91 -7.45 -15.52 -5.30
CA ILE A 91 -7.40 -16.95 -4.96
C ILE A 91 -7.37 -17.18 -3.44
N SER A 92 -6.66 -16.33 -2.69
CA SER A 92 -6.58 -16.40 -1.22
C SER A 92 -7.93 -16.11 -0.52
N LEU A 93 -8.82 -15.40 -1.20
CA LEU A 93 -10.18 -15.12 -0.76
C LEU A 93 -11.17 -16.22 -1.17
N LEU A 94 -10.79 -17.16 -2.03
CA LEU A 94 -11.65 -18.27 -2.40
C LEU A 94 -11.76 -19.29 -1.26
N SER A 95 -12.95 -19.87 -1.12
CA SER A 95 -13.27 -20.93 -0.19
C SER A 95 -14.19 -21.96 -0.85
N GLY A 96 -14.47 -23.07 -0.17
CA GLY A 96 -15.46 -24.05 -0.62
C GLY A 96 -15.23 -24.56 -2.04
N SER A 97 -16.24 -24.46 -2.90
CA SER A 97 -16.18 -24.94 -4.28
C SER A 97 -15.28 -24.07 -5.16
N ALA A 98 -15.22 -22.76 -4.92
CA ALA A 98 -14.35 -21.85 -5.67
C ALA A 98 -12.87 -22.13 -5.43
N ALA A 99 -12.48 -22.42 -4.18
CA ALA A 99 -11.11 -22.82 -3.87
C ALA A 99 -10.72 -24.11 -4.60
N ARG A 100 -11.63 -25.10 -4.67
CA ARG A 100 -11.39 -26.38 -5.38
C ARG A 100 -11.16 -26.18 -6.88
N TRP A 101 -11.83 -25.21 -7.50
CA TRP A 101 -11.59 -24.83 -8.88
C TRP A 101 -10.21 -24.16 -9.07
N ALA A 102 -9.78 -23.33 -8.12
CA ALA A 102 -8.47 -22.65 -8.20
C ALA A 102 -7.28 -23.57 -7.88
N THR A 103 -7.45 -24.59 -7.05
CA THR A 103 -6.38 -25.55 -6.67
C THR A 103 -5.59 -26.11 -7.87
N PRO A 104 -6.22 -26.68 -8.93
CA PRO A 104 -5.47 -27.19 -10.07
C PRO A 104 -4.73 -26.10 -10.86
N LEU A 105 -5.22 -24.85 -10.85
CA LEU A 105 -4.52 -23.72 -11.49
C LEU A 105 -3.21 -23.41 -10.76
N LEU A 106 -3.26 -23.39 -9.42
CA LEU A 106 -2.09 -23.21 -8.56
C LEU A 106 -1.07 -24.34 -8.73
N LEU A 107 -1.52 -25.60 -8.66
CA LEU A 107 -0.64 -26.76 -8.75
C LEU A 107 0.09 -26.87 -10.09
N LYS A 108 -0.55 -26.43 -11.18
CA LYS A 108 0.01 -26.48 -12.53
C LYS A 108 0.73 -25.19 -12.92
N ASN A 109 0.80 -24.20 -12.03
CA ASN A 109 1.30 -22.86 -12.32
C ASN A 109 0.74 -22.32 -13.64
N SER A 110 -0.59 -22.39 -13.77
CA SER A 110 -1.31 -22.04 -15.00
C SER A 110 -0.95 -20.62 -15.46
N PRO A 111 -0.81 -20.35 -16.76
CA PRO A 111 -0.61 -18.99 -17.27
C PRO A 111 -1.75 -18.04 -16.87
N LEU A 112 -2.93 -18.59 -16.53
CA LEU A 112 -4.06 -17.84 -15.99
C LEU A 112 -3.76 -17.13 -14.66
N LEU A 113 -2.74 -17.59 -13.92
CA LEU A 113 -2.31 -16.96 -12.67
C LEU A 113 -1.60 -15.61 -12.89
N SER A 114 -1.11 -15.36 -14.11
CA SER A 114 -0.41 -14.12 -14.47
C SER A 114 -1.20 -13.31 -15.50
N ASP A 115 -2.46 -13.69 -15.77
CA ASP A 115 -3.34 -13.02 -16.72
C ASP A 115 -4.61 -12.57 -15.98
N TYR A 116 -4.56 -11.33 -15.48
CA TYR A 116 -5.64 -10.75 -14.66
C TYR A 116 -7.00 -10.78 -15.38
N GLN A 117 -6.99 -10.37 -16.65
CA GLN A 117 -8.20 -10.25 -17.44
C GLN A 117 -8.83 -11.62 -17.74
N GLY A 118 -8.04 -12.60 -18.17
CA GLY A 118 -8.52 -13.95 -18.46
C GLY A 118 -8.98 -14.68 -17.21
N PHE A 119 -8.35 -14.44 -16.05
CA PHE A 119 -8.81 -15.00 -14.77
C PHE A 119 -10.24 -14.54 -14.45
N TRP A 120 -10.54 -13.25 -14.55
CA TRP A 120 -11.89 -12.74 -14.33
C TRP A 120 -12.90 -13.19 -15.37
N GLN A 121 -12.49 -13.32 -16.63
CA GLN A 121 -13.37 -13.84 -17.67
C GLN A 121 -13.79 -15.29 -17.37
N HIS A 122 -12.85 -16.13 -16.92
CA HIS A 122 -13.19 -17.49 -16.49
C HIS A 122 -14.13 -17.48 -15.28
N MET A 123 -13.86 -16.65 -14.27
CA MET A 123 -14.74 -16.56 -13.11
C MET A 123 -16.14 -16.05 -13.48
N ARG A 124 -16.26 -15.05 -14.37
CA ARG A 124 -17.56 -14.60 -14.90
C ARG A 124 -18.29 -15.72 -15.61
N HIS A 125 -17.61 -16.45 -16.48
CA HIS A 125 -18.26 -17.56 -17.18
C HIS A 125 -18.77 -18.65 -16.21
N MET A 126 -18.11 -18.85 -15.07
CA MET A 126 -18.55 -19.83 -14.08
C MET A 126 -19.65 -19.34 -13.13
N TYR A 127 -19.71 -18.03 -12.83
CA TYR A 127 -20.54 -17.49 -11.75
C TYR A 127 -21.50 -16.37 -12.18
N GLU A 128 -21.24 -15.69 -13.30
CA GLU A 128 -22.06 -14.63 -13.89
C GLU A 128 -22.88 -15.10 -15.09
N ASP A 129 -22.70 -16.34 -15.58
CA ASP A 129 -23.53 -16.94 -16.63
C ASP A 129 -24.60 -17.90 -16.06
N PRO A 130 -25.82 -17.38 -15.81
CA PRO A 130 -27.05 -18.12 -15.57
C PRO A 130 -28.04 -17.93 -16.76
N SER A 131 -28.87 -18.92 -17.08
CA SER A 131 -30.17 -18.67 -17.73
C SER A 131 -30.21 -18.08 -19.17
N ALA A 132 -29.27 -18.40 -20.06
CA ALA A 132 -29.42 -18.13 -21.51
C ALA A 132 -29.93 -19.35 -22.33
N ASP A 133 -30.42 -20.41 -21.68
CA ASP A 133 -31.16 -21.50 -22.31
C ASP A 133 -32.31 -21.90 -21.37
N GLY A 134 -33.56 -21.68 -21.77
CA GLY A 134 -34.70 -22.05 -20.93
C GLY A 134 -36.04 -21.35 -21.18
N SER A 135 -36.17 -20.46 -22.16
CA SER A 135 -37.50 -20.07 -22.69
C SER A 135 -37.65 -20.48 -24.14
N GLN A 136 -38.00 -21.75 -24.37
CA GLN A 136 -39.20 -22.17 -25.12
C GLN A 136 -39.14 -23.66 -25.47
N VAL A 137 -40.00 -24.45 -24.84
CA VAL A 137 -40.83 -25.56 -25.37
C VAL A 137 -41.32 -26.31 -24.12
N SER A 138 -42.61 -26.36 -23.77
CA SER A 138 -43.78 -26.67 -24.58
C SER A 138 -45.06 -26.15 -23.92
#